data_AF-A0A9D5YDU4-F1
#
_entry.id   AF-A0A9D5YDU4-F1
#
_cell.length_a   1.000
_cell.length_b   1.000
_cell.length_c   1.000
_cell.angle_alpha   90.00
_cell.angle_beta   90.00
_cell.angle_gamma   90.00
#
_symmetry.space_group_name_H-M   'P 1'
#
loop_
_entity.id
_entity.type
_entity.pdbx_description
1 polymer ?
#
loop_
_entity_poly.entity_id
_entity_poly.type
_entity_poly.pdbx_seq_one_letter_code
_entity_poly.pdbx_strand_id
1 'polypeptide(L)'
;MEVLGIIAEFNPLHNGHKYLINEAKKYGAVVCAISGNFVQRGDTAIYEKSLRAKAALLCGADLVVELPVCYSMSTAQNFALGGVSMLDSIGCDSIIFGSECGDIQKLYKTCDILESENFKEKLKIHLQNGVTFAAARQKAAEECGAPQNILDSANNNLGI
;
A
#
# COMPACT_ATOMS: atom_id res chain seq x y z
N MET A 1 18.72 1.65 -15.92
CA MET A 1 17.38 1.05 -16.08
C MET A 1 16.89 0.82 -14.68
N GLU A 2 15.76 1.42 -14.33
CA GLU A 2 15.21 1.38 -12.96
C GLU A 2 14.37 0.11 -12.77
N VAL A 3 14.34 -0.45 -11.57
CA VAL A 3 13.46 -1.56 -11.18
C VAL A 3 12.37 -1.01 -10.27
N LEU A 4 11.12 -1.02 -10.74
CA LEU A 4 9.97 -0.50 -10.02
C LEU A 4 9.17 -1.64 -9.39
N GLY A 5 8.85 -1.47 -8.11
CA GLY A 5 8.02 -2.37 -7.34
C GLY A 5 6.55 -1.95 -7.30
N ILE A 6 5.65 -2.92 -7.39
CA ILE A 6 4.21 -2.77 -7.15
C ILE A 6 3.79 -3.80 -6.11
N ILE A 7 3.09 -3.37 -5.06
CA ILE A 7 2.47 -4.25 -4.06
C ILE A 7 0.98 -4.32 -4.38
N ALA A 8 0.42 -5.52 -4.61
CA ALA A 8 -0.97 -5.65 -5.03
C ALA A 8 -1.63 -7.00 -4.67
N GLU A 9 -2.92 -7.13 -4.96
CA GLU A 9 -3.64 -8.41 -4.85
C GLU A 9 -4.06 -8.95 -6.22
N PHE A 10 -4.36 -8.05 -7.17
CA PHE A 10 -4.91 -8.34 -8.50
C PHE A 10 -6.09 -9.32 -8.46
N ASN A 11 -7.14 -8.98 -7.69
CA ASN A 11 -8.25 -9.87 -7.37
C ASN A 11 -9.63 -9.44 -7.97
N PRO A 12 -9.88 -9.61 -9.30
CA PRO A 12 -8.95 -10.02 -10.35
C PRO A 12 -8.15 -8.83 -10.91
N LEU A 13 -7.20 -9.11 -11.81
CA LEU A 13 -6.52 -8.06 -12.57
C LEU A 13 -7.54 -7.36 -13.49
N HIS A 14 -7.57 -6.02 -13.47
CA HIS A 14 -8.48 -5.19 -14.26
C HIS A 14 -7.73 -4.02 -14.92
N ASN A 15 -8.43 -3.20 -15.70
CA ASN A 15 -7.80 -2.12 -16.48
C ASN A 15 -7.02 -1.11 -15.63
N GLY A 16 -7.47 -0.80 -14.41
CA GLY A 16 -6.69 0.04 -13.48
C GLY A 16 -5.32 -0.56 -13.11
N HIS A 17 -5.25 -1.87 -12.84
CA HIS A 17 -3.99 -2.56 -12.56
C HIS A 17 -3.09 -2.58 -13.79
N LYS A 18 -3.64 -2.86 -14.97
CA LYS A 18 -2.91 -2.81 -16.24
C LYS A 18 -2.35 -1.41 -16.51
N TYR A 19 -3.14 -0.37 -16.25
CA TYR A 19 -2.69 1.01 -16.35
C TYR A 19 -1.51 1.28 -15.41
N LEU A 20 -1.59 0.90 -14.13
CA LEU A 20 -0.50 1.07 -13.17
C LEU A 20 0.79 0.35 -13.62
N ILE A 21 0.68 -0.90 -14.08
CA ILE A 21 1.82 -1.66 -14.62
C ILE A 21 2.42 -0.94 -15.84
N ASN A 22 1.58 -0.45 -16.76
CA ASN A 22 2.03 0.27 -17.95
C ASN A 22 2.70 1.61 -17.60
N GLU A 23 2.19 2.34 -16.61
CA GLU A 23 2.82 3.57 -16.12
C GLU A 23 4.21 3.27 -15.53
N ALA A 24 4.31 2.24 -14.68
CA ALA A 24 5.58 1.78 -14.13
C ALA A 24 6.59 1.39 -15.23
N LYS A 25 6.09 0.76 -16.30
CA LYS A 25 6.89 0.32 -17.45
C LYS A 25 7.57 1.42 -18.23
N LYS A 26 7.08 2.66 -18.13
CA LYS A 26 7.72 3.81 -18.78
C LYS A 26 9.09 4.13 -18.20
N TYR A 27 9.35 3.70 -16.96
CA TYR A 27 10.58 3.98 -16.21
C TYR A 27 11.58 2.81 -16.25
N GLY A 28 11.10 1.57 -16.31
CA GLY A 28 11.98 0.41 -16.46
C GLY A 28 11.31 -0.93 -16.19
N ALA A 29 12.06 -1.82 -15.51
CA ALA A 29 11.59 -3.15 -15.16
C ALA A 29 10.52 -3.06 -14.06
N VAL A 30 9.57 -4.00 -14.04
CA VAL A 30 8.46 -4.01 -13.08
C VAL A 30 8.39 -5.34 -12.35
N VAL A 31 8.51 -5.27 -11.03
CA VAL A 31 8.35 -6.37 -10.10
C VAL A 31 7.04 -6.19 -9.34
N CYS A 32 6.15 -7.17 -9.41
CA CYS A 32 4.91 -7.18 -8.65
C CYS A 32 5.02 -8.15 -7.47
N ALA A 33 4.97 -7.64 -6.24
CA ALA A 33 4.73 -8.44 -5.05
C ALA A 33 3.22 -8.59 -4.83
N ILE A 34 2.69 -9.79 -5.06
CA ILE A 34 1.24 -10.03 -4.99
C ILE A 34 0.86 -10.99 -3.88
N SER A 35 -0.28 -10.74 -3.23
CA SER A 35 -0.88 -11.70 -2.30
C SER A 35 -1.03 -13.08 -2.94
N GLY A 36 -0.78 -14.13 -2.14
CA GLY A 36 -1.11 -15.52 -2.48
C GLY A 36 -2.63 -15.74 -2.56
N ASN A 37 -3.11 -16.94 -2.22
CA ASN A 37 -4.55 -17.25 -2.34
C ASN A 37 -5.42 -16.56 -1.27
N PHE A 38 -4.83 -15.85 -0.30
CA PHE A 38 -5.51 -15.09 0.73
C PHE A 38 -5.05 -13.63 0.69
N VAL A 39 -6.01 -12.71 0.77
CA VAL A 39 -5.81 -11.28 0.49
C VAL A 39 -5.97 -10.43 1.77
N GLN A 40 -5.54 -9.16 1.71
CA GLN A 40 -5.41 -8.25 2.86
C GLN A 40 -6.74 -7.98 3.55
N ARG A 41 -7.84 -8.04 2.80
CA ARG A 41 -9.19 -7.87 3.30
C ARG A 41 -9.73 -9.07 4.09
N GLY A 42 -8.90 -10.10 4.31
CA GLY A 42 -9.28 -11.30 5.06
C GLY A 42 -10.15 -12.27 4.25
N ASP A 43 -10.00 -12.26 2.92
CA ASP A 43 -10.78 -13.09 2.00
C ASP A 43 -9.86 -13.98 1.15
N THR A 44 -10.46 -14.86 0.37
CA THR A 44 -9.81 -15.66 -0.66
C THR A 44 -9.74 -14.92 -1.99
N ALA A 45 -8.69 -15.20 -2.77
CA ALA A 45 -8.61 -14.69 -4.12
C ALA A 45 -9.61 -15.40 -5.05
N ILE A 46 -10.29 -14.66 -5.92
CA ILE A 46 -11.25 -15.14 -6.93
C ILE A 46 -10.58 -16.14 -7.89
N TYR A 47 -9.30 -15.94 -8.19
CA TYR A 47 -8.48 -16.86 -8.98
C TYR A 47 -7.22 -17.25 -8.19
N GLU A 48 -6.76 -18.48 -8.44
CA GLU A 48 -5.50 -18.97 -7.90
C GLU A 48 -4.30 -18.07 -8.27
N LYS A 49 -3.32 -18.00 -7.37
CA LYS A 49 -2.14 -17.12 -7.49
C LYS A 49 -1.37 -17.27 -8.81
N SER A 50 -1.28 -18.48 -9.36
CA SER A 50 -0.66 -18.78 -10.66
C SER A 50 -1.34 -18.03 -11.81
N LEU A 51 -2.68 -18.02 -11.84
CA LEU A 51 -3.44 -17.33 -12.90
C LEU A 51 -3.33 -15.81 -12.77
N ARG A 52 -3.35 -15.26 -11.55
CA ARG A 52 -3.15 -13.83 -11.32
C ARG A 52 -1.73 -13.38 -11.67
N ALA A 53 -0.72 -14.19 -11.33
CA ALA A 53 0.66 -13.95 -11.72
C ALA A 53 0.80 -13.96 -13.25
N LYS A 54 0.24 -14.96 -13.93
CA LYS A 54 0.19 -15.02 -15.40
C LYS A 54 -0.47 -13.79 -16.00
N ALA A 55 -1.60 -13.35 -15.43
CA ALA A 55 -2.29 -12.15 -15.90
C ALA A 55 -1.42 -10.88 -15.77
N ALA A 56 -0.69 -10.73 -14.65
CA ALA A 56 0.22 -9.61 -14.43
C ALA A 56 1.39 -9.61 -15.42
N LEU A 57 2.00 -10.77 -15.67
CA LEU A 57 3.06 -10.94 -16.68
C LEU A 57 2.55 -10.57 -18.09
N LEU A 58 1.37 -11.06 -18.48
CA LEU A 58 0.74 -10.71 -19.76
C LEU A 58 0.38 -9.22 -19.89
N CYS A 59 0.23 -8.52 -18.76
CA CYS A 59 -0.01 -7.08 -18.72
C CYS A 59 1.29 -6.24 -18.65
N GLY A 60 2.47 -6.88 -18.64
CA GLY A 60 3.76 -6.21 -18.73
C GLY A 60 4.63 -6.25 -17.48
N ALA A 61 4.25 -6.93 -16.39
CA ALA A 61 5.20 -7.17 -15.30
C ALA A 61 6.35 -8.08 -15.79
N ASP A 62 7.59 -7.85 -15.34
CA ASP A 62 8.73 -8.74 -15.68
C ASP A 62 8.87 -9.88 -14.67
N LEU A 63 8.55 -9.59 -13.41
CA LEU A 63 8.63 -10.54 -12.31
C LEU A 63 7.39 -10.41 -11.43
N VAL A 64 6.86 -11.56 -11.01
CA VAL A 64 5.81 -11.63 -10.01
C VAL A 64 6.29 -12.52 -8.87
N VAL A 65 6.25 -12.00 -7.66
CA VAL A 65 6.61 -12.72 -6.43
C VAL A 65 5.40 -12.81 -5.50
N GLU A 66 5.30 -13.90 -4.76
CA GLU A 66 4.23 -14.09 -3.79
C GLU A 66 4.59 -13.42 -2.47
N LEU A 67 3.73 -12.51 -2.00
CA LEU A 67 3.79 -11.97 -0.65
C LEU A 67 3.33 -13.07 0.34
N PRO A 68 4.14 -13.45 1.35
CA PRO A 68 3.79 -14.51 2.29
C PRO A 68 2.52 -14.20 3.05
N VAL A 69 1.72 -15.23 3.35
CA VAL A 69 0.38 -15.09 3.94
C VAL A 69 0.38 -14.35 5.28
N CYS A 70 1.45 -14.46 6.07
CA CYS A 70 1.61 -13.73 7.33
C CYS A 70 1.63 -12.20 7.16
N TYR A 71 2.01 -11.72 5.98
CA TYR A 71 1.94 -10.30 5.58
C TYR A 71 0.70 -10.03 4.72
N SER A 72 0.37 -10.92 3.78
CA SER A 72 -0.70 -10.69 2.81
C SER A 72 -2.08 -10.66 3.42
N MET A 73 -2.31 -11.35 4.54
CA MET A 73 -3.58 -11.35 5.29
C MET A 73 -3.38 -10.67 6.65
N SER A 74 -2.99 -9.39 6.62
CA SER A 74 -2.67 -8.60 7.80
C SER A 74 -3.18 -7.16 7.68
N THR A 75 -2.97 -6.33 8.71
CA THR A 75 -3.31 -4.90 8.66
C THR A 75 -2.51 -4.18 7.57
N ALA A 76 -2.98 -3.00 7.14
CA ALA A 76 -2.28 -2.17 6.14
C ALA A 76 -0.78 -1.98 6.43
N GLN A 77 -0.44 -1.72 7.70
CA GLN A 77 0.94 -1.56 8.16
C GLN A 77 1.79 -2.82 7.90
N ASN A 78 1.29 -4.00 8.28
CA ASN A 78 2.04 -5.25 8.10
C ASN A 78 2.09 -5.70 6.63
N PHE A 79 1.02 -5.43 5.87
CA PHE A 79 0.97 -5.67 4.44
C PHE A 79 2.01 -4.82 3.71
N ALA A 80 2.05 -3.52 4.00
CA ALA A 80 3.04 -2.59 3.47
C ALA A 80 4.46 -2.98 3.89
N LEU A 81 4.68 -3.29 5.18
CA LEU A 81 5.98 -3.74 5.68
C LEU A 81 6.51 -4.98 4.93
N GLY A 82 5.67 -6.00 4.76
CA GLY A 82 6.05 -7.22 4.05
C GLY A 82 6.32 -6.98 2.56
N GLY A 83 5.47 -6.19 1.91
CA GLY A 83 5.61 -5.85 0.50
C GLY A 83 6.85 -5.00 0.22
N VAL A 84 7.08 -3.94 1.00
CA VAL A 84 8.25 -3.06 0.89
C VAL A 84 9.53 -3.85 1.17
N SER A 85 9.58 -4.64 2.26
CA SER A 85 10.76 -5.46 2.60
C SER A 85 11.10 -6.46 1.50
N MET A 86 10.08 -7.06 0.87
CA MET A 86 10.27 -8.01 -0.23
C MET A 86 10.83 -7.32 -1.47
N LEU A 87 10.27 -6.17 -1.86
CA LEU A 87 10.71 -5.42 -3.04
C LEU A 87 12.13 -4.87 -2.85
N ASP A 88 12.46 -4.38 -1.66
CA ASP A 88 13.81 -3.96 -1.26
C ASP A 88 14.81 -5.12 -1.36
N SER A 89 14.46 -6.30 -0.84
CA SER A 89 15.30 -7.51 -0.90
C SER A 89 15.56 -8.00 -2.34
N ILE A 90 14.65 -7.71 -3.27
CA ILE A 90 14.80 -8.04 -4.70
C ILE A 90 15.70 -7.00 -5.41
N GLY A 91 15.90 -5.83 -4.81
CA GLY A 91 16.65 -4.72 -5.39
C GLY A 91 15.80 -3.80 -6.26
N CYS A 92 14.52 -3.58 -5.89
CA CYS A 92 13.72 -2.52 -6.52
C CYS A 92 14.23 -1.14 -6.06
N ASP A 93 14.44 -0.23 -7.02
CA ASP A 93 14.90 1.13 -6.77
C ASP A 93 13.78 2.04 -6.24
N SER A 94 12.56 1.84 -6.76
CA SER A 94 11.39 2.67 -6.46
C SER A 94 10.13 1.82 -6.32
N ILE A 95 9.11 2.38 -5.66
CA ILE A 95 7.77 1.79 -5.57
C ILE A 95 6.77 2.75 -6.23
N ILE A 96 5.83 2.18 -6.98
CA ILE A 96 4.70 2.91 -7.56
C ILE A 96 3.39 2.28 -7.09
N PHE A 97 2.46 3.12 -6.66
CA PHE A 97 1.16 2.71 -6.15
C PHE A 97 0.09 3.72 -6.56
N GLY A 98 -1.16 3.27 -6.64
CA GLY A 98 -2.30 4.16 -6.84
C GLY A 98 -2.66 4.86 -5.53
N SER A 99 -3.21 6.08 -5.60
CA SER A 99 -3.67 6.82 -4.42
C SER A 99 -4.92 7.62 -4.77
N GLU A 100 -5.84 7.80 -3.83
CA GLU A 100 -7.04 8.63 -4.06
C GLU A 100 -6.68 10.11 -4.16
N CYS A 101 -5.62 10.56 -3.47
CA CYS A 101 -5.22 11.96 -3.47
C CYS A 101 -4.34 12.36 -4.66
N GLY A 102 -3.67 11.41 -5.32
CA GLY A 102 -2.78 11.66 -6.45
C GLY A 102 -1.59 12.59 -6.16
N ASP A 103 -1.25 12.81 -4.89
CA ASP A 103 -0.30 13.82 -4.46
C ASP A 103 0.65 13.25 -3.40
N ILE A 104 1.85 12.89 -3.84
CA ILE A 104 2.88 12.29 -2.96
C ILE A 104 3.33 13.25 -1.85
N GLN A 105 3.28 14.56 -2.07
CA GLN A 105 3.70 15.55 -1.06
C GLN A 105 2.72 15.60 0.12
N LYS A 106 1.42 15.40 -0.15
CA LYS A 106 0.41 15.24 0.92
C LYS A 106 0.65 13.98 1.75
N LEU A 107 1.05 12.87 1.11
CA LEU A 107 1.37 11.64 1.81
C LEU A 107 2.60 11.82 2.70
N TYR A 108 3.71 12.35 2.17
CA TYR A 108 4.92 12.64 2.96
C TYR A 108 4.66 13.58 4.13
N LYS A 109 3.96 14.69 3.90
CA LYS A 109 3.58 15.59 4.99
C LYS A 109 2.79 14.86 6.09
N THR A 110 1.94 13.91 5.70
CA THR A 110 1.17 13.12 6.67
C THR A 110 2.10 12.17 7.44
N CYS A 111 3.05 11.50 6.78
CA CYS A 111 4.07 10.69 7.46
C CYS A 111 4.84 11.50 8.51
N ASP A 112 5.35 12.68 8.14
CA ASP A 112 6.09 13.57 9.06
C ASP A 112 5.25 13.95 10.29
N ILE A 113 3.95 14.23 10.08
CA ILE A 113 3.02 14.54 11.16
C ILE A 113 2.84 13.33 12.08
N LEU A 114 2.65 12.13 11.53
CA LEU A 114 2.45 10.91 12.30
C LEU A 114 3.68 10.53 13.15
N GLU A 115 4.87 10.96 12.74
CA GLU A 115 6.11 10.75 13.51
C GLU A 115 6.33 11.80 14.62
N SER A 116 5.64 12.94 14.54
CA SER A 116 5.81 14.06 15.47
C SER A 116 5.32 13.77 16.90
N GLU A 117 5.96 14.39 17.89
CA GLU A 117 5.52 14.30 19.30
C GLU A 117 4.14 14.92 19.52
N ASN A 118 3.84 16.04 18.82
CA ASN A 118 2.53 16.69 18.89
C ASN A 118 1.39 15.72 18.49
N PHE A 119 1.59 14.94 17.42
CA PHE A 119 0.62 13.92 17.03
C PHE A 119 0.45 12.84 18.11
N LYS A 120 1.55 12.34 18.70
CA LYS A 120 1.50 11.31 19.75
C LYS A 120 0.73 11.79 20.98
N GLU A 121 0.91 13.04 21.39
CA GLU A 121 0.17 13.65 22.50
C GLU A 121 -1.33 13.73 22.20
N LYS A 122 -1.70 14.22 21.01
CA LYS A 122 -3.10 14.33 20.57
C LYS A 122 -3.78 12.97 20.45
N LEU A 123 -3.08 11.99 19.86
CA LEU A 123 -3.56 10.62 19.75
C LEU A 123 -3.87 10.03 21.13
N LYS A 124 -2.97 10.22 22.11
CA LYS A 124 -3.16 9.73 23.48
C LYS A 124 -4.42 10.33 24.12
N ILE A 125 -4.67 11.63 23.95
CA ILE A 125 -5.87 12.30 24.48
C ILE A 125 -7.14 11.68 23.89
N HIS A 126 -7.20 11.48 22.57
CA HIS A 126 -8.37 10.87 21.92
C HIS A 126 -8.61 9.43 22.36
N LEU A 127 -7.54 8.63 22.50
CA LEU A 127 -7.63 7.24 22.97
C LEU A 127 -8.14 7.16 24.42
N GLN A 128 -7.71 8.08 25.30
CA GLN A 128 -8.20 8.14 26.68
C GLN A 128 -9.69 8.48 26.78
N ASN A 129 -10.25 9.13 25.76
CA ASN A 129 -11.67 9.45 25.66
C ASN A 129 -12.51 8.32 25.05
N GLY A 130 -11.96 7.12 24.87
CA GLY A 130 -12.68 5.93 24.38
C GLY A 130 -12.92 5.92 22.86
N VAL A 131 -12.24 6.77 22.10
CA VAL A 131 -12.31 6.78 20.63
C VAL A 131 -11.50 5.60 20.08
N THR A 132 -12.00 4.94 19.03
CA THR A 132 -11.28 3.85 18.36
C THR A 132 -9.95 4.34 17.78
N PHE A 133 -8.95 3.46 17.67
CA PHE A 133 -7.62 3.85 17.18
C PHE A 133 -7.65 4.54 15.81
N ALA A 134 -8.40 4.00 14.84
CA ALA A 134 -8.48 4.60 13.51
C ALA A 134 -9.07 6.02 13.54
N ALA A 135 -10.19 6.21 14.25
CA ALA A 135 -10.82 7.53 14.38
C ALA A 135 -9.97 8.51 15.20
N ALA A 136 -9.27 8.04 16.24
CA ALA A 136 -8.36 8.84 17.04
C ALA A 136 -7.14 9.27 16.21
N ARG A 137 -6.57 8.38 15.39
CA ARG A 137 -5.45 8.64 14.49
C ARG A 137 -5.82 9.69 13.44
N GLN A 138 -6.98 9.57 12.79
CA GLN A 138 -7.45 10.55 11.80
C GLN A 138 -7.63 11.93 12.45
N LYS A 139 -8.35 12.03 13.57
CA LYS A 139 -8.58 13.30 14.28
C LYS A 139 -7.28 13.96 14.75
N ALA A 140 -6.39 13.19 15.35
CA ALA A 140 -5.11 13.70 15.83
C ALA A 140 -4.24 14.21 14.67
N ALA A 141 -4.22 13.51 13.53
CA ALA A 141 -3.47 13.93 12.35
C ALA A 141 -4.04 15.24 11.76
N GLU A 142 -5.36 15.38 11.65
CA GLU A 142 -6.01 16.61 11.19
C GLU A 142 -5.75 17.80 12.11
N GLU A 143 -5.83 17.62 13.43
CA GLU A 143 -5.46 18.65 14.41
C GLU A 143 -4.00 19.10 14.28
N CYS A 144 -3.12 18.21 13.81
CA CYS A 144 -1.71 18.50 13.54
C CYS A 144 -1.46 19.03 12.12
N GLY A 145 -2.50 19.25 11.31
CA GLY A 145 -2.41 19.85 10.00
C GLY A 145 -2.27 18.88 8.82
N ALA A 146 -2.57 17.59 9.02
CA ALA A 146 -2.69 16.63 7.93
C ALA A 146 -3.93 16.96 7.07
N PRO A 147 -3.92 16.64 5.76
CA PRO A 147 -5.10 16.81 4.92
C PRO A 147 -6.31 16.03 5.46
N GLN A 148 -7.49 16.60 5.34
CA GLN A 148 -8.73 15.97 5.82
C GLN A 148 -8.98 14.62 5.14
N ASN A 149 -9.47 13.66 5.92
CA ASN A 149 -9.80 12.29 5.53
C ASN A 149 -8.67 11.50 4.84
N ILE A 150 -7.40 11.95 4.94
CA ILE A 150 -6.29 11.32 4.21
C ILE A 150 -6.03 9.86 4.64
N LEU A 151 -6.34 9.49 5.89
CA LEU A 151 -6.14 8.12 6.41
C LEU A 151 -7.40 7.26 6.31
N ASP A 152 -8.53 7.83 5.86
CA ASP A 152 -9.81 7.10 5.75
C ASP A 152 -9.90 6.28 4.45
N SER A 153 -9.21 6.73 3.41
CA SER A 153 -9.18 6.06 2.11
C SER A 153 -8.11 4.98 2.06
N ALA A 154 -8.46 3.81 1.51
CA ALA A 154 -7.64 2.61 1.58
C ALA A 154 -6.27 2.75 0.92
N ASN A 155 -6.16 3.36 -0.27
CA ASN A 155 -4.89 3.42 -0.97
C ASN A 155 -3.95 4.49 -0.38
N ASN A 156 -4.46 5.66 -0.01
CA ASN A 156 -3.66 6.66 0.72
C ASN A 156 -3.13 6.06 2.04
N ASN A 157 -3.98 5.36 2.80
CA ASN A 157 -3.56 4.74 4.07
C ASN A 157 -2.59 3.56 3.91
N LEU A 158 -2.57 2.89 2.75
CA LEU A 158 -1.54 1.89 2.42
C LEU A 158 -0.22 2.54 1.99
N GLY A 159 -0.28 3.72 1.36
CA GLY A 159 0.90 4.47 0.93
C GLY A 159 1.58 5.30 2.03
N ILE A 160 0.91 5.51 3.17
CA ILE A 160 1.40 6.22 4.36
C ILE A 160 1.92 5.22 5.38
#